data_AF-A0A8K0N670-F1
#
_entry.id   AF-A0A8K0N670-F1
#
_cell.length_a   1.000
_cell.length_b   1.000
_cell.length_c   1.000
_cell.angle_alpha   90.00
_cell.angle_beta   90.00
_cell.angle_gamma   90.00
#
_symmetry.space_group_name_H-M   'P 1'
#
loop_
_entity.id
_entity.type
_entity.pdbx_description
1 polymer ?
#
loop_
_entity_poly.entity_id
_entity_poly.type
_entity_poly.pdbx_seq_one_letter_code
_entity_poly.pdbx_strand_id
1 'polypeptide(L)'
;MQILHYEHGEKYEPHFDYFHDQVNQALGGHRIATVLMYLSDVQKGGETIFPNSEGRFTQQKDDSWSDCAKNGYAVKPQKGDALLFFSLHPDAKTDPESLHGSCPVIEGEKWSATKWIHVRSFEKPDKQRSNEACEDENVLCPQWAAQGECVKNPLYMVGSKESAGFCRKSCNVCAL
;
A
#
# COMPACT_ATOMS: atom_id res chain seq x y z
N MET A 1 8.91 -1.27 -8.72
CA MET A 1 8.38 0.08 -8.49
C MET A 1 7.83 0.57 -9.80
N GLN A 2 6.79 1.40 -9.78
CA GLN A 2 6.32 2.09 -10.95
C GLN A 2 6.74 3.55 -10.90
N ILE A 3 7.31 4.06 -12.00
CA ILE A 3 7.65 5.48 -12.14
C ILE A 3 6.62 6.11 -13.09
N LEU A 4 6.13 7.28 -12.71
CA LEU A 4 5.19 8.07 -13.49
C LEU A 4 5.71 9.50 -13.65
N HIS A 5 5.55 10.04 -14.84
CA HIS A 5 5.85 11.42 -15.20
C HIS A 5 4.56 12.05 -15.70
N TYR A 6 4.27 13.27 -15.24
CA TYR A 6 3.13 14.07 -15.66
C TYR A 6 3.62 15.43 -16.18
N GLU A 7 3.26 15.73 -17.41
CA GLU A 7 3.45 17.02 -18.06
C GLU A 7 2.29 17.99 -17.74
N HIS A 8 2.38 19.20 -18.30
CA HIS A 8 1.36 20.23 -18.13
C HIS A 8 -0.04 19.73 -18.54
N GLY A 9 -1.01 19.87 -17.65
CA GLY A 9 -2.40 19.45 -17.82
C GLY A 9 -2.65 17.96 -17.56
N GLU A 10 -1.61 17.12 -17.52
CA GLU A 10 -1.77 15.70 -17.25
C GLU A 10 -2.19 15.46 -15.80
N LYS A 11 -3.07 14.47 -15.63
CA LYS A 11 -3.71 14.12 -14.37
C LYS A 11 -3.95 12.62 -14.29
N TYR A 12 -4.37 12.16 -13.11
CA TYR A 12 -4.92 10.84 -12.93
C TYR A 12 -6.24 10.93 -12.19
N GLU A 13 -7.30 10.37 -12.79
CA GLU A 13 -8.63 10.42 -12.19
C GLU A 13 -8.68 9.66 -10.85
N PRO A 14 -9.53 10.10 -9.90
CA PRO A 14 -9.68 9.40 -8.64
C PRO A 14 -9.99 7.90 -8.82
N HIS A 15 -9.23 7.06 -8.14
CA HIS A 15 -9.31 5.61 -8.24
C HIS A 15 -8.92 4.94 -6.91
N PHE A 16 -9.07 3.63 -6.87
CA PHE A 16 -8.63 2.79 -5.77
C PHE A 16 -7.42 1.98 -6.21
N ASP A 17 -6.48 1.80 -5.29
CA ASP A 17 -5.34 0.91 -5.51
C ASP A 17 -5.68 -0.55 -5.24
N TYR A 18 -6.77 -0.85 -4.51
CA TYR A 18 -7.25 -2.22 -4.36
C TYR A 18 -7.93 -2.73 -5.63
N PHE A 19 -7.89 -4.04 -5.86
CA PHE A 19 -8.47 -4.67 -7.03
C PHE A 19 -9.98 -4.91 -6.91
N HIS A 20 -10.70 -4.81 -8.02
CA HIS A 20 -12.12 -5.20 -8.10
C HIS A 20 -12.29 -6.59 -8.76
N ASP A 21 -11.26 -7.10 -9.43
CA ASP A 21 -11.29 -8.36 -10.14
C ASP A 21 -10.58 -9.49 -9.37
N GLN A 22 -11.10 -10.70 -9.50
CA GLN A 22 -10.56 -11.87 -8.80
C GLN A 22 -9.20 -12.34 -9.33
N VAL A 23 -8.85 -12.00 -10.58
CA VAL A 23 -7.61 -12.46 -11.22
C VAL A 23 -6.40 -11.77 -10.58
N ASN A 24 -6.44 -10.46 -10.42
CA ASN A 24 -5.40 -9.71 -9.74
C ASN A 24 -5.37 -10.00 -8.24
N GLN A 25 -6.52 -10.25 -7.61
CA GLN A 25 -6.57 -10.67 -6.20
C GLN A 25 -5.95 -12.06 -5.97
N ALA A 26 -5.94 -12.95 -6.96
CA ALA A 26 -5.25 -14.23 -6.84
C ALA A 26 -3.72 -14.05 -6.72
N LEU A 27 -3.18 -12.94 -7.22
CA LEU A 27 -1.75 -12.61 -7.20
C LEU A 27 -1.42 -11.71 -6.00
N GLY A 28 -1.14 -12.33 -4.86
CA GLY A 28 -0.76 -11.62 -3.63
C GLY A 28 -1.93 -10.96 -2.88
N GLY A 29 -3.17 -11.09 -3.35
CA GLY A 29 -4.34 -10.44 -2.75
C GLY A 29 -4.44 -8.95 -3.10
N HIS A 30 -5.34 -8.25 -2.40
CA HIS A 30 -5.43 -6.79 -2.49
C HIS A 30 -4.10 -6.13 -2.12
N ARG A 31 -3.88 -4.94 -2.68
CA ARG A 31 -2.86 -4.01 -2.20
C ARG A 31 -3.38 -3.41 -0.89
N ILE A 32 -2.68 -3.65 0.21
CA ILE A 32 -3.06 -3.15 1.54
C ILE A 32 -2.65 -1.69 1.72
N ALA A 33 -1.52 -1.30 1.14
CA ALA A 33 -0.97 0.03 1.31
C ALA A 33 -0.20 0.46 0.07
N THR A 34 -0.11 1.77 -0.10
CA THR A 34 0.64 2.43 -1.16
C THR A 34 1.62 3.41 -0.55
N VAL A 35 2.87 3.33 -0.99
CA VAL A 35 3.90 4.35 -0.76
C VAL A 35 4.08 5.12 -2.07
N LEU A 36 3.61 6.36 -2.10
CA LEU A 36 3.78 7.29 -3.22
C LEU A 36 4.90 8.27 -2.89
N MET A 37 6.00 8.19 -3.62
CA MET A 37 7.17 9.04 -3.44
C MET A 37 7.18 10.15 -4.49
N TYR A 38 7.41 11.39 -4.08
CA TYR A 38 7.57 12.52 -4.98
C TYR A 38 9.05 12.69 -5.36
N LEU A 39 9.35 12.63 -6.66
CA LEU A 39 10.72 12.68 -7.19
C LEU A 39 11.10 14.06 -7.74
N SER A 40 10.11 14.95 -7.89
CA SER A 40 10.29 16.36 -8.26
C SER A 40 9.45 17.27 -7.38
N ASP A 41 9.88 18.52 -7.25
CA ASP A 41 9.04 19.61 -6.78
C ASP A 41 8.15 20.08 -7.93
N VAL A 42 6.88 20.35 -7.66
CA VAL A 42 5.95 20.90 -8.67
C VAL A 42 5.59 22.32 -8.29
N GLN A 43 5.77 23.27 -9.20
CA GLN A 43 5.53 24.68 -8.94
C GLN A 43 4.05 24.97 -8.67
N LYS A 44 3.15 24.39 -9.48
CA LYS A 44 1.70 24.56 -9.30
C LYS A 44 0.91 23.35 -9.77
N GLY A 45 -0.10 22.95 -9.00
CA GLY A 45 -0.91 21.76 -9.29
C GLY A 45 -0.21 20.47 -8.87
N GLY A 46 -0.58 19.36 -9.50
CA GLY A 46 0.06 18.05 -9.26
C GLY A 46 -0.20 17.45 -7.87
N GLU A 47 -1.10 18.01 -7.07
CA GLU A 47 -1.41 17.50 -5.73
C GLU A 47 -1.99 16.08 -5.80
N THR A 48 -1.65 15.25 -4.81
CA THR A 48 -2.36 13.98 -4.61
C THR A 48 -3.59 14.27 -3.76
N ILE A 49 -4.79 14.03 -4.30
CA ILE A 49 -6.08 14.35 -3.67
C ILE A 49 -6.79 13.09 -3.19
N PHE A 50 -7.47 13.19 -2.04
CA PHE A 50 -8.35 12.20 -1.42
C PHE A 50 -9.77 12.79 -1.26
N PRO A 51 -10.64 12.68 -2.28
CA PRO A 51 -11.96 13.34 -2.29
C PRO A 51 -12.92 12.82 -1.20
N ASN A 52 -12.75 11.57 -0.80
CA ASN A 52 -13.64 10.90 0.16
C ASN A 52 -13.12 10.91 1.60
N SER A 53 -11.90 11.40 1.84
CA SER A 53 -11.33 11.43 3.19
C SER A 53 -12.23 12.20 4.18
N GLU A 54 -12.39 11.69 5.40
CA GLU A 54 -13.13 12.37 6.47
C GLU A 54 -12.61 13.81 6.69
N GLY A 55 -11.29 13.98 6.62
CA GLY A 55 -10.61 15.24 6.82
C GLY A 55 -10.69 16.22 5.65
N ARG A 56 -11.44 15.96 4.57
CA ARG A 56 -11.36 16.71 3.30
C ARG A 56 -11.54 18.24 3.39
N PHE A 57 -12.21 18.73 4.42
CA PHE A 57 -12.43 20.18 4.66
C PHE A 57 -11.63 20.73 5.85
N THR A 58 -10.71 19.95 6.42
CA THR A 58 -9.90 20.36 7.57
C THR A 58 -8.68 21.20 7.15
N GLN A 59 -8.20 21.05 5.92
CA GLN A 59 -7.09 21.84 5.40
C GLN A 59 -7.60 23.21 4.96
N GLN A 60 -7.08 24.27 5.58
CA GLN A 60 -7.23 25.61 5.03
C GLN A 60 -6.39 25.72 3.76
N LYS A 61 -7.06 26.03 2.64
CA LYS A 61 -6.43 26.13 1.33
C LYS A 61 -6.56 27.54 0.80
N ASP A 62 -5.42 28.19 0.67
CA ASP A 62 -5.29 29.49 0.03
C ASP A 62 -5.19 29.36 -1.50
N ASP A 63 -4.82 30.45 -2.16
CA ASP A 63 -4.69 30.53 -3.61
C ASP A 63 -3.50 29.75 -4.18
N SER A 64 -2.64 29.19 -3.32
CA SER A 64 -1.54 28.33 -3.75
C SER A 64 -1.97 26.90 -4.08
N TRP A 65 -3.22 26.54 -3.80
CA TRP A 65 -3.80 25.23 -4.12
C TRP A 65 -4.59 25.26 -5.43
N SER A 66 -4.49 24.18 -6.21
CA SER A 66 -5.32 24.02 -7.41
C SER A 66 -6.81 23.87 -7.07
N ASP A 67 -7.68 24.25 -8.01
CA ASP A 67 -9.13 24.05 -7.85
C ASP A 67 -9.50 22.57 -7.66
N CYS A 68 -8.74 21.67 -8.28
CA CYS A 68 -8.83 20.24 -8.03
C CYS A 68 -8.59 19.92 -6.55
N ALA A 69 -7.45 20.36 -6.00
CA ALA A 69 -7.06 20.07 -4.62
C ALA A 69 -8.01 20.65 -3.56
N LYS A 70 -8.77 21.69 -3.89
CA LYS A 70 -9.79 22.27 -3.01
C LYS A 70 -10.99 21.35 -2.74
N ASN A 71 -11.21 20.32 -3.56
CA ASN A 71 -12.35 19.41 -3.45
C ASN A 71 -12.08 18.10 -2.66
N GLY A 72 -11.03 18.04 -1.85
CA GLY A 72 -10.65 16.83 -1.09
C GLY A 72 -9.53 17.14 -0.09
N TYR A 73 -9.11 16.18 0.75
CA TYR A 73 -7.81 16.34 1.43
C TYR A 73 -6.71 16.18 0.38
N ALA A 74 -5.68 17.01 0.39
CA ALA A 74 -4.68 16.98 -0.66
C ALA A 74 -3.27 17.19 -0.11
N VAL A 75 -2.29 16.60 -0.80
CA VAL A 75 -0.87 16.67 -0.45
C VAL A 75 -0.11 17.24 -1.63
N LYS A 76 0.63 18.33 -1.41
CA LYS A 76 1.48 18.92 -2.44
C LYS A 76 2.71 18.04 -2.68
N PRO A 77 3.12 17.84 -3.93
CA PRO A 77 4.34 17.10 -4.25
C PRO A 77 5.57 17.94 -3.90
N GLN A 78 6.38 17.44 -2.98
CA GLN A 78 7.68 18.01 -2.62
C GLN A 78 8.74 16.93 -2.75
N LYS A 79 9.83 17.24 -3.45
CA LYS A 79 10.87 16.26 -3.79
C LYS A 79 11.45 15.63 -2.52
N GLY A 80 11.45 14.29 -2.50
CA GLY A 80 11.97 13.49 -1.39
C GLY A 80 10.91 13.07 -0.37
N ASP A 81 9.74 13.71 -0.36
CA ASP A 81 8.64 13.30 0.50
C ASP A 81 7.97 12.02 -0.02
N ALA A 82 7.41 11.25 0.91
CA ALA A 82 6.63 10.06 0.61
C ALA A 82 5.31 10.09 1.37
N LEU A 83 4.23 9.74 0.68
CA LEU A 83 2.91 9.55 1.24
C LEU A 83 2.64 8.05 1.40
N LEU A 84 2.36 7.63 2.63
CA LEU A 84 1.85 6.30 2.94
C LEU A 84 0.35 6.40 3.22
N PHE A 85 -0.45 5.62 2.51
CA PHE A 85 -1.88 5.46 2.77
C PHE A 85 -2.31 4.00 2.60
N PHE A 86 -3.38 3.63 3.28
CA PHE A 86 -3.91 2.28 3.30
C PHE A 86 -5.15 2.18 2.41
N SER A 87 -5.23 1.11 1.64
CA SER A 87 -6.38 0.79 0.77
C SER A 87 -7.37 -0.15 1.46
N LEU A 88 -6.98 -0.73 2.60
CA LEU A 88 -7.80 -1.64 3.39
C LEU A 88 -7.81 -1.20 4.86
N HIS A 89 -8.91 -1.47 5.54
CA HIS A 89 -9.00 -1.40 6.99
C HIS A 89 -8.25 -2.57 7.66
N PRO A 90 -7.98 -2.51 8.98
CA PRO A 90 -7.32 -3.59 9.71
C PRO A 90 -8.06 -4.93 9.66
N ASP A 91 -9.36 -4.93 9.37
CA ASP A 91 -10.18 -6.13 9.17
C ASP A 91 -10.14 -6.68 7.72
N ALA A 92 -9.19 -6.18 6.91
CA ALA A 92 -8.96 -6.52 5.51
C ALA A 92 -10.09 -6.17 4.54
N LYS A 93 -11.07 -5.36 4.95
CA LYS A 93 -12.07 -4.80 4.03
C LYS A 93 -11.50 -3.61 3.27
N THR A 94 -11.93 -3.46 2.02
CA THR A 94 -11.58 -2.30 1.18
C THR A 94 -12.07 -1.00 1.80
N ASP A 95 -11.24 0.03 1.78
CA ASP A 95 -11.52 1.34 2.36
C ASP A 95 -11.99 2.34 1.27
N PRO A 96 -13.27 2.73 1.24
CA PRO A 96 -13.79 3.69 0.25
C PRO A 96 -13.23 5.11 0.40
N GLU A 97 -12.64 5.45 1.55
CA GLU A 97 -12.01 6.75 1.82
C GLU A 97 -10.60 6.85 1.22
N SER A 98 -10.01 5.71 0.84
CA SER A 98 -8.74 5.65 0.12
C SER A 98 -8.83 6.05 -1.35
N LEU A 99 -10.01 6.50 -1.82
CA LEU A 99 -10.18 7.03 -3.18
C LEU A 99 -9.22 8.20 -3.35
N HIS A 100 -8.34 8.10 -4.34
CA HIS A 100 -7.31 9.12 -4.53
C HIS A 100 -6.97 9.34 -6.01
N GLY A 101 -6.48 10.53 -6.34
CA GLY A 101 -6.09 10.90 -7.70
C GLY A 101 -4.91 11.86 -7.71
N SER A 102 -4.41 12.16 -8.91
CA SER A 102 -3.41 13.21 -9.13
C SER A 102 -4.07 14.38 -9.82
N CYS A 103 -4.12 15.53 -9.16
CA CYS A 103 -4.58 16.77 -9.76
C CYS A 103 -3.71 17.15 -10.97
N PRO A 104 -4.25 17.93 -11.94
CA PRO A 104 -3.50 18.39 -13.10
C PRO A 104 -2.24 19.14 -12.69
N VAL A 105 -1.12 18.89 -13.35
CA VAL A 105 0.05 19.77 -13.26
C VAL A 105 -0.26 21.07 -14.00
N ILE A 106 -0.12 22.22 -13.33
CA ILE A 106 -0.39 23.54 -13.91
C ILE A 106 0.91 24.23 -14.31
N GLU A 107 1.95 24.10 -13.49
CA GLU A 107 3.28 24.64 -13.78
C GLU A 107 4.35 23.68 -13.26
N GLY A 108 5.33 23.37 -14.11
CA GLY A 108 6.37 22.37 -13.82
C GLY A 108 6.14 21.02 -14.46
N GLU A 109 6.74 20.01 -13.82
CA GLU A 109 6.56 18.60 -14.12
C GLU A 109 6.53 17.77 -12.84
N LYS A 110 5.69 16.74 -12.81
CA LYS A 110 5.60 15.83 -11.66
C LYS A 110 6.22 14.49 -12.00
N TRP A 111 7.26 14.12 -11.27
CA TRP A 111 7.81 12.77 -11.24
C TRP A 111 7.43 12.10 -9.93
N SER A 112 6.94 10.85 -10.02
CA SER A 112 6.57 10.07 -8.84
C SER A 112 6.96 8.60 -8.98
N ALA A 113 7.22 7.96 -7.84
CA ALA A 113 7.41 6.52 -7.74
C ALA A 113 6.37 5.90 -6.82
N THR A 114 5.64 4.92 -7.31
CA THR A 114 4.63 4.18 -6.54
C THR A 114 5.15 2.79 -6.19
N LYS A 115 5.05 2.44 -4.91
CA LYS A 115 5.26 1.09 -4.41
C LYS A 115 3.99 0.60 -3.73
N TRP A 116 3.36 -0.37 -4.37
CA TRP A 116 2.24 -1.09 -3.76
C TRP A 116 2.73 -2.24 -2.89
N ILE A 117 2.06 -2.41 -1.76
CA ILE A 117 2.29 -3.47 -0.78
C ILE A 117 1.07 -4.38 -0.82
N HIS A 118 1.27 -5.66 -1.13
CA HIS A 118 0.20 -6.65 -1.18
C HIS A 118 0.01 -7.32 0.20
N VAL A 119 -1.20 -7.83 0.49
CA VAL A 119 -1.49 -8.57 1.72
C VAL A 119 -0.71 -9.88 1.84
N ARG A 120 -0.28 -10.45 0.70
CA ARG A 120 0.55 -11.66 0.61
C ARG A 120 1.67 -11.47 -0.41
N SER A 121 2.57 -12.44 -0.49
CA SER A 121 3.62 -12.44 -1.51
C SER A 121 3.00 -12.40 -2.91
N PHE A 122 3.41 -11.41 -3.71
CA PHE A 122 3.00 -11.28 -5.10
C PHE A 122 3.73 -12.29 -6.01
N GLU A 123 4.99 -12.60 -5.71
CA GLU A 123 5.85 -13.47 -6.53
C GLU A 123 5.61 -14.96 -6.28
N LYS A 124 5.17 -15.33 -5.07
CA LYS A 124 4.88 -16.71 -4.69
C LYS A 124 3.36 -16.90 -4.65
N PRO A 125 2.73 -17.50 -5.68
CA PRO A 125 1.32 -17.82 -5.63
C PRO A 125 1.05 -18.76 -4.45
N ASP A 126 -0.10 -18.56 -3.80
CA ASP A 126 -0.45 -19.27 -2.57
C ASP A 126 -0.62 -20.76 -2.87
N LYS A 127 0.40 -21.56 -2.54
CA LYS A 127 0.24 -23.02 -2.49
C LYS A 127 -0.70 -23.28 -1.31
N GLN A 128 -1.79 -24.02 -1.52
CA GLN A 128 -2.58 -24.54 -0.39
C GLN A 128 -1.62 -25.23 0.58
N ARG A 129 -1.36 -24.59 1.72
CA ARG A 129 -0.40 -25.09 2.70
C ARG A 129 -1.02 -26.27 3.41
N SER A 130 -0.47 -27.46 3.17
CA SER A 130 -0.79 -28.58 4.02
C SER A 130 -0.22 -28.33 5.41
N ASN A 131 -0.97 -28.67 6.45
CA ASN A 131 -0.48 -28.63 7.83
C ASN A 131 0.70 -29.61 8.07
N GLU A 132 0.99 -30.47 7.09
CA GLU A 132 1.98 -31.53 7.11
C GLU A 132 3.40 -31.05 6.79
N ALA A 133 3.56 -30.00 5.99
CA ALA A 133 4.89 -29.47 5.65
C ALA A 133 5.46 -28.65 6.82
N CYS A 134 6.56 -29.12 7.41
CA CYS A 134 7.28 -28.39 8.46
C CYS A 134 8.49 -27.64 7.88
N GLU A 135 8.24 -26.51 7.23
CA GLU A 135 9.27 -25.68 6.62
C GLU A 135 9.13 -24.20 6.98
N ASP A 136 10.23 -23.47 6.83
CA ASP A 136 10.25 -22.01 6.89
C ASP A 136 10.20 -21.47 5.45
N GLU A 137 9.26 -20.59 5.15
CA GLU A 137 9.08 -20.03 3.81
C GLU A 137 9.94 -18.78 3.54
N ASN A 138 10.57 -18.27 4.59
CA ASN A 138 11.45 -17.13 4.54
C ASN A 138 12.79 -17.43 5.22
N VAL A 139 13.88 -17.04 4.56
CA VAL A 139 15.24 -17.16 5.09
C VAL A 139 15.47 -16.41 6.40
N LEU A 140 14.62 -15.42 6.70
CA LEU A 140 14.66 -14.63 7.93
C LEU A 140 13.85 -15.22 9.09
N CYS A 141 13.09 -16.30 8.88
CA CYS A 141 12.31 -16.95 9.95
C CYS A 141 13.13 -17.27 11.21
N PRO A 142 14.37 -17.80 11.14
CA PRO A 142 15.17 -18.04 12.33
C PRO A 142 15.50 -16.76 13.10
N GLN A 143 15.81 -15.68 12.38
CA GLN A 143 16.11 -14.39 12.97
C GLN A 143 14.88 -13.78 13.63
N TRP A 144 13.72 -13.80 12.97
CA TRP A 144 12.47 -13.28 13.52
C TRP A 144 12.02 -14.08 14.75
N ALA A 145 12.15 -15.41 14.70
CA ALA A 145 11.88 -16.26 15.85
C ALA A 145 12.78 -15.90 17.04
N ALA A 146 14.08 -15.69 16.81
CA ALA A 146 15.03 -15.23 17.84
C ALA A 146 14.68 -13.83 18.40
N GLN A 147 13.98 -12.98 17.63
CA GLN A 147 13.49 -11.67 18.06
C GLN A 147 12.12 -11.72 18.77
N GLY A 148 11.56 -12.92 18.96
CA GLY A 148 10.30 -13.16 19.67
C GLY A 148 9.05 -13.03 18.80
N GLU A 149 9.18 -13.01 17.48
CA GLU A 149 8.04 -12.84 16.57
C GLU A 149 7.06 -14.01 16.62
N CYS A 150 7.47 -15.20 17.06
CA CYS A 150 6.54 -16.32 17.27
C CYS A 150 5.41 -15.97 18.26
N VAL A 151 5.65 -15.04 19.18
CA VAL A 151 4.65 -14.56 20.15
C VAL A 151 4.05 -13.22 19.73
N LYS A 152 4.86 -12.30 19.18
CA LYS A 152 4.40 -10.96 18.77
C LYS A 152 3.56 -10.98 17.50
N ASN A 153 3.83 -11.92 16.59
CA ASN A 153 3.17 -12.10 15.32
C ASN A 153 2.80 -13.58 15.07
N PRO A 154 1.97 -14.18 15.94
CA PRO A 154 1.73 -15.62 15.94
C PRO A 154 0.97 -16.07 14.68
N LEU A 155 0.11 -15.23 14.12
CA LEU A 155 -0.65 -15.58 12.90
C LEU A 155 0.27 -15.79 11.70
N TYR A 156 1.27 -14.91 11.49
CA TYR A 156 2.23 -15.09 10.42
C TYR A 156 3.23 -16.22 10.76
N MET A 157 3.76 -16.23 11.97
CA MET A 157 4.88 -17.12 12.30
C MET A 157 4.41 -18.57 12.51
N VAL A 158 3.34 -18.76 13.28
CA VAL A 158 2.82 -20.06 13.74
C VAL A 158 1.59 -20.52 12.95
N GLY A 159 0.66 -19.60 12.67
CA GLY A 159 -0.59 -19.87 11.98
C GLY A 159 -1.81 -19.87 12.91
N SER A 160 -2.98 -20.20 12.35
CA SER A 160 -4.22 -20.42 13.08
C SER A 160 -4.63 -21.91 13.06
N LYS A 161 -5.84 -22.22 13.52
CA LYS A 161 -6.43 -23.56 13.35
C LYS A 161 -6.79 -23.84 11.89
N GLU A 162 -7.08 -22.81 11.10
CA GLU A 162 -7.48 -22.95 9.69
C GLU A 162 -6.30 -22.88 8.73
N SER A 163 -5.16 -22.29 9.11
CA SER A 163 -4.01 -22.12 8.22
C SER A 163 -2.66 -22.23 8.92
N ALA A 164 -1.72 -22.92 8.28
CA ALA A 164 -0.33 -23.02 8.74
C ALA A 164 0.41 -21.68 8.59
N GLY A 165 1.17 -21.29 9.62
CA GLY A 165 2.09 -20.16 9.57
C GLY A 165 3.29 -20.40 8.65
N PHE A 166 4.03 -19.32 8.38
CA PHE A 166 5.13 -19.23 7.42
C PHE A 166 6.49 -19.63 8.02
N CYS A 167 6.61 -19.64 9.35
CA CYS A 167 7.88 -19.83 10.07
C CYS A 167 7.75 -20.92 11.15
N ARG A 168 6.90 -21.93 10.89
CA ARG A 168 6.52 -22.95 11.89
C ARG A 168 7.72 -23.75 12.39
N LYS A 169 8.67 -24.04 11.52
CA LYS A 169 9.90 -24.75 11.87
C LYS A 169 10.76 -23.91 12.81
N SER A 170 11.02 -22.65 12.46
CA SER A 170 11.77 -21.71 13.32
C SER A 170 11.09 -21.44 14.66
N CYS A 171 9.75 -21.49 14.70
CA CYS A 171 8.98 -21.38 15.95
C CYS A 171 8.81 -22.70 16.71
N ASN A 172 9.44 -23.79 16.27
CA ASN A 172 9.35 -25.12 16.88
C ASN A 172 7.90 -25.64 17.03
N VAL A 173 7.01 -25.24 16.13
CA VAL A 173 5.59 -25.66 16.12
C VAL A 173 5.43 -27.05 15.49
N CYS A 174 6.44 -27.47 14.74
CA CYS A 174 6.52 -28.76 14.09
C CYS A 174 7.98 -29.23 14.09
N ALA A 175 8.19 -30.54 13.98
CA ALA A 175 9.48 -31.16 13.73
C ALA A 175 9.26 -32.30 12.73
N LEU A 176 10.24 -32.52 11.85
CA LEU A 176 10.29 -33.70 10.97
C LEU A 176 10.70 -34.93 11.79
#